data_AF-A0AAU9RCE7-F1
#
_entry.id   AF-A0AAU9RCE7-F1
#
_cell.length_a   1.000
_cell.length_b   1.000
_cell.length_c   1.000
_cell.angle_alpha   90.00
_cell.angle_beta   90.00
_cell.angle_gamma   90.00
#
_symmetry.space_group_name_H-M   'P 1'
#
loop_
_entity.id
_entity.type
_entity.pdbx_description
1 polymer ?
#
loop_
_entity_poly.entity_id
_entity_poly.type
_entity_poly.pdbx_seq_one_letter_code
_entity_poly.pdbx_strand_id
1 'polypeptide(L)'
;MAESDESGNVDLTIDFPGERAEPTHLVVMVNGLIGSAQNWRFAAKQLLKKYPQDLVVHCSKRNHSTQTFDGVDVMGERLAEEVRSVIKRHPSLQKISFVAHSLGGLIARYAVARLYEQESRQELPQNSDDKRSIEEPKGRIAGLEPVFFITSATPHLGSRGHKQVPLFSGSHTLERLATRMSWCLGKTGKHLFLADGDDGKPPLLLRMTICNDIISSAFVNSSALRCFKRRIAYANTSFDHLVGWSTSSIRRRNELPKLQRGPVNEKYPHIVNVETPDTSSNEEEDRPGINSDGVDMEEEMIRELTKMRWERVDVSFRGTLQRFLAHNTIQASVKTKMINSAGADVIQHMVDNFEP
;
A
#
# COMPACT_ATOMS: atom_id res chain seq x y z
N MET A 1 8.12 -25.88 -0.48
CA MET A 1 6.85 -26.55 -0.81
C MET A 1 5.70 -25.54 -0.72
N ALA A 2 4.51 -25.86 -1.23
CA ALA A 2 3.31 -25.09 -0.89
C ALA A 2 2.63 -25.81 0.28
N GLU A 3 2.75 -25.28 1.49
CA GLU A 3 1.95 -25.79 2.61
C GLU A 3 0.56 -25.19 2.52
N SER A 4 -0.43 -26.07 2.45
CA SER A 4 -1.84 -25.71 2.55
C SER A 4 -2.42 -26.20 3.85
N ASP A 5 -2.96 -25.28 4.66
CA ASP A 5 -3.76 -25.66 5.81
C ASP A 5 -5.20 -26.04 5.41
N GLU A 6 -5.97 -26.56 6.37
CA GLU A 6 -7.35 -27.05 6.16
C GLU A 6 -8.33 -25.98 5.62
N SER A 7 -7.96 -24.70 5.68
CA SER A 7 -8.73 -23.58 5.11
C SER A 7 -8.33 -23.22 3.67
N GLY A 8 -7.36 -23.95 3.13
CA GLY A 8 -6.83 -23.75 1.79
C GLY A 8 -5.88 -22.55 1.72
N ASN A 9 -5.17 -22.15 2.78
CA ASN A 9 -4.08 -21.15 2.69
C ASN A 9 -2.93 -21.67 1.81
N VAL A 10 -2.13 -20.79 1.22
CA VAL A 10 -0.92 -21.22 0.47
C VAL A 10 0.21 -20.28 0.87
N ASP A 11 1.06 -20.78 1.76
CA ASP A 11 2.35 -20.17 2.00
C ASP A 11 3.33 -20.78 1.01
N LEU A 12 4.06 -19.93 0.30
CA LEU A 12 5.00 -20.37 -0.72
C LEU A 12 6.40 -20.33 -0.15
N THR A 13 7.05 -21.49 -0.10
CA THR A 13 8.48 -21.65 0.12
C THR A 13 9.08 -22.48 -1.01
N ILE A 14 10.35 -22.26 -1.35
CA ILE A 14 11.07 -23.10 -2.33
C ILE A 14 11.99 -24.03 -1.56
N ASP A 15 11.93 -25.34 -1.80
CA ASP A 15 12.84 -26.33 -1.18
C ASP A 15 14.10 -26.52 -2.04
N PHE A 16 15.26 -26.56 -1.39
CA PHE A 16 16.58 -26.82 -1.95
C PHE A 16 17.22 -27.87 -1.03
N PRO A 17 17.93 -28.86 -1.57
CA PRO A 17 18.56 -29.90 -0.76
C PRO A 17 19.71 -29.31 0.09
N GLY A 18 19.59 -29.38 1.42
CA GLY A 18 20.59 -28.97 2.42
C GLY A 18 19.97 -28.61 3.79
N GLU A 19 20.75 -28.61 4.87
CA GLU A 19 20.35 -28.04 6.17
C GLU A 19 20.12 -26.53 6.01
N ARG A 20 18.94 -26.04 6.39
CA ARG A 20 18.55 -24.64 6.20
C ARG A 20 18.26 -23.96 7.52
N ALA A 21 18.68 -22.70 7.62
CA ALA A 21 18.09 -21.77 8.56
C ALA A 21 16.64 -21.48 8.13
N GLU A 22 15.73 -21.38 9.09
CA GLU A 22 14.34 -21.04 8.80
C GLU A 22 14.21 -19.59 8.30
N PRO A 23 13.34 -19.30 7.30
CA PRO A 23 13.14 -17.96 6.80
C PRO A 23 12.66 -16.99 7.89
N THR A 24 13.21 -15.77 7.92
CA THR A 24 12.96 -14.81 9.00
C THR A 24 12.11 -13.61 8.59
N HIS A 25 11.77 -13.47 7.30
CA HIS A 25 11.03 -12.31 6.79
C HIS A 25 9.73 -12.72 6.09
N LEU A 26 8.60 -12.27 6.64
CA LEU A 26 7.27 -12.44 6.06
C LEU A 26 6.96 -11.33 5.06
N VAL A 27 6.57 -11.68 3.85
CA VAL A 27 6.01 -10.75 2.85
C VAL A 27 4.52 -11.05 2.65
N VAL A 28 3.67 -10.15 3.11
CA VAL A 28 2.21 -10.24 2.98
C VAL A 28 1.77 -9.52 1.70
N MET A 29 1.16 -10.25 0.78
CA MET A 29 0.65 -9.72 -0.48
C MET A 29 -0.88 -9.57 -0.47
N VAL A 30 -1.38 -8.35 -0.71
CA VAL A 30 -2.79 -7.98 -0.49
C VAL A 30 -3.46 -7.54 -1.80
N ASN A 31 -4.59 -8.16 -2.14
CA ASN A 31 -5.28 -7.93 -3.41
C ASN A 31 -6.22 -6.72 -3.40
N GLY A 32 -6.47 -6.17 -4.59
CA GLY A 32 -7.48 -5.15 -4.84
C GLY A 32 -8.90 -5.69 -4.97
N LEU A 33 -9.82 -4.80 -5.34
CA LEU A 33 -11.24 -5.09 -5.57
C LEU A 33 -11.43 -6.26 -6.54
N ILE A 34 -12.26 -7.26 -6.18
CA ILE A 34 -12.54 -8.48 -6.98
C ILE A 34 -11.27 -9.33 -7.28
N GLY A 35 -10.13 -9.01 -6.65
CA GLY A 35 -8.88 -9.75 -6.80
C GLY A 35 -8.83 -11.06 -6.01
N SER A 36 -7.73 -11.81 -6.18
CA SER A 36 -7.45 -13.03 -5.43
C SER A 36 -5.95 -13.30 -5.33
N ALA A 37 -5.54 -14.16 -4.39
CA ALA A 37 -4.14 -14.54 -4.18
C ALA A 37 -3.39 -14.97 -5.45
N GLN A 38 -4.12 -15.45 -6.48
CA GLN A 38 -3.53 -15.83 -7.76
C GLN A 38 -2.91 -14.65 -8.52
N ASN A 39 -3.40 -13.42 -8.31
CA ASN A 39 -2.87 -12.22 -8.96
C ASN A 39 -1.41 -11.96 -8.56
N TRP A 40 -1.03 -12.35 -7.35
CA TRP A 40 0.32 -12.20 -6.81
C TRP A 40 1.27 -13.35 -7.16
N ARG A 41 0.79 -14.42 -7.79
CA ARG A 41 1.60 -15.62 -8.04
C ARG A 41 2.89 -15.34 -8.79
N PHE A 42 2.88 -14.40 -9.74
CA PHE A 42 4.09 -14.03 -10.48
C PHE A 42 5.09 -13.32 -9.57
N ALA A 43 4.67 -12.28 -8.85
CA ALA A 43 5.53 -11.54 -7.93
C ALA A 43 6.11 -12.42 -6.81
N ALA A 44 5.27 -13.26 -6.19
CA ALA A 44 5.70 -14.20 -5.16
C ALA A 44 6.80 -15.15 -5.67
N LYS A 45 6.65 -15.67 -6.90
CA LYS A 45 7.68 -16.52 -7.52
C LYS A 45 8.98 -15.77 -7.77
N GLN A 46 8.94 -14.50 -8.20
CA GLN A 46 10.16 -13.73 -8.45
C GLN A 46 10.91 -13.42 -7.14
N LEU A 47 10.19 -13.04 -6.08
CA LEU A 47 10.78 -12.83 -4.75
C LEU A 47 11.44 -14.11 -4.23
N LEU A 48 10.72 -15.23 -4.24
CA LEU A 48 11.25 -16.50 -3.75
C LEU A 48 12.40 -17.03 -4.61
N LYS A 49 12.40 -16.73 -5.92
CA LYS A 49 13.53 -17.07 -6.78
C LYS A 49 14.80 -16.30 -6.39
N LYS A 50 14.66 -15.04 -5.99
CA LYS A 50 15.79 -14.18 -5.62
C LYS A 50 16.24 -14.39 -4.17
N TYR A 51 15.31 -14.57 -3.25
CA TYR A 51 15.54 -14.71 -1.81
C TYR A 51 14.89 -16.00 -1.26
N PRO A 52 15.36 -17.18 -1.69
CA PRO A 52 14.72 -18.45 -1.37
C PRO A 52 14.86 -18.89 0.09
N GLN A 53 15.85 -18.37 0.82
CA GLN A 53 16.13 -18.74 2.22
C GLN A 53 15.62 -17.69 3.21
N ASP A 54 15.40 -16.45 2.76
CA ASP A 54 15.09 -15.34 3.67
C ASP A 54 13.57 -15.15 3.86
N LEU A 55 12.77 -15.57 2.87
CA LEU A 55 11.37 -15.15 2.75
C LEU A 55 10.35 -16.26 2.98
N VAL A 56 9.33 -15.94 3.76
CA VAL A 56 7.99 -16.53 3.65
C VAL A 56 7.12 -15.56 2.87
N VAL A 57 6.61 -15.97 1.70
CA VAL A 57 5.67 -15.12 0.94
C VAL A 57 4.24 -15.63 1.11
N HIS A 58 3.40 -14.81 1.73
CA HIS A 58 1.99 -15.08 1.99
C HIS A 58 1.09 -14.23 1.09
N CYS A 59 0.38 -14.87 0.16
CA CYS A 59 -0.62 -14.20 -0.66
C CYS A 59 -1.99 -14.30 0.01
N SER A 60 -2.48 -13.20 0.59
CA SER A 60 -3.74 -13.16 1.34
C SER A 60 -4.90 -13.70 0.51
N LYS A 61 -5.69 -14.59 1.13
CA LYS A 61 -6.90 -15.18 0.54
C LYS A 61 -8.16 -14.56 1.10
N ARG A 62 -8.04 -13.77 2.17
CA ARG A 62 -9.15 -12.99 2.71
C ARG A 62 -9.60 -11.93 1.71
N ASN A 63 -10.85 -11.52 1.88
CA ASN A 63 -11.46 -10.43 1.12
C ASN A 63 -11.43 -10.70 -0.40
N HIS A 64 -11.86 -11.89 -0.83
CA HIS A 64 -11.96 -12.21 -2.25
C HIS A 64 -13.37 -11.91 -2.79
N SER A 65 -13.48 -11.61 -4.09
CA SER A 65 -14.78 -11.43 -4.75
C SER A 65 -15.67 -10.39 -4.04
N THR A 66 -16.93 -10.70 -3.74
CA THR A 66 -17.91 -9.81 -3.09
C THR A 66 -17.52 -9.39 -1.67
N GLN A 67 -16.66 -10.15 -0.98
CA GLN A 67 -16.13 -9.73 0.33
C GLN A 67 -15.33 -8.42 0.25
N THR A 68 -14.90 -8.03 -0.96
CA THR A 68 -14.24 -6.73 -1.17
C THR A 68 -15.17 -5.52 -1.01
N PHE A 69 -16.48 -5.74 -0.81
CA PHE A 69 -17.49 -4.68 -0.64
C PHE A 69 -17.82 -4.38 0.84
N ASP A 70 -17.24 -5.15 1.77
CA ASP A 70 -17.56 -5.09 3.21
C ASP A 70 -16.98 -3.88 3.94
N GLY A 71 -16.17 -3.05 3.27
CA GLY A 71 -15.51 -1.89 3.87
C GLY A 71 -14.07 -2.14 4.28
N VAL A 72 -13.22 -1.13 4.10
CA VAL A 72 -11.77 -1.17 4.40
C VAL A 72 -11.50 -1.58 5.85
N ASP A 73 -12.35 -1.18 6.80
CA ASP A 73 -12.19 -1.52 8.21
C ASP A 73 -12.41 -3.02 8.47
N VAL A 74 -13.52 -3.58 7.97
CA VAL A 74 -13.84 -5.00 8.10
C VAL A 74 -12.80 -5.86 7.38
N MET A 75 -12.42 -5.46 6.17
CA MET A 75 -11.41 -6.17 5.40
C MET A 75 -10.03 -6.10 6.05
N GLY A 76 -9.67 -4.95 6.62
CA GLY A 76 -8.40 -4.75 7.31
C GLY A 76 -8.33 -5.56 8.61
N GLU A 77 -9.43 -5.70 9.33
CA GLU A 77 -9.49 -6.58 10.51
C GLU A 77 -9.25 -8.04 10.15
N ARG A 78 -9.94 -8.54 9.12
CA ARG A 78 -9.75 -9.91 8.63
C ARG A 78 -8.31 -10.17 8.18
N LEU A 79 -7.69 -9.17 7.53
CA LEU A 79 -6.28 -9.27 7.13
C LEU A 79 -5.38 -9.30 8.36
N ALA A 80 -5.63 -8.48 9.38
CA ALA A 80 -4.85 -8.49 10.62
C ALA A 80 -4.93 -9.86 11.33
N GLU A 81 -6.12 -10.46 11.40
CA GLU A 81 -6.30 -11.82 11.92
C GLU A 81 -5.54 -12.87 11.10
N GLU A 82 -5.63 -12.82 9.76
CA GLU A 82 -4.89 -13.71 8.86
C GLU A 82 -3.37 -13.59 9.08
N VAL A 83 -2.84 -12.37 9.17
CA VAL A 83 -1.41 -12.12 9.43
C VAL A 83 -0.99 -12.71 10.77
N ARG A 84 -1.77 -12.53 11.85
CA ARG A 84 -1.47 -13.16 13.15
C ARG A 84 -1.43 -14.68 13.06
N SER A 85 -2.36 -15.29 12.30
CA SER A 85 -2.35 -16.74 12.07
C SER A 85 -1.12 -17.20 11.30
N VAL A 86 -0.65 -16.44 10.30
CA VAL A 86 0.58 -16.73 9.57
C VAL A 86 1.80 -16.65 10.50
N ILE A 87 1.92 -15.58 11.28
CA ILE A 87 3.04 -15.38 12.21
C ILE A 87 3.12 -16.52 13.22
N LYS A 88 1.98 -16.96 13.77
CA LYS A 88 1.93 -18.09 14.72
C LYS A 88 2.43 -19.41 14.11
N ARG A 89 2.28 -19.61 12.80
CA ARG A 89 2.73 -20.82 12.09
C ARG A 89 4.23 -20.79 11.77
N HIS A 90 4.85 -19.61 11.77
CA HIS A 90 6.26 -19.41 11.43
C HIS A 90 6.99 -18.68 12.58
N PRO A 91 7.37 -19.39 13.67
CA PRO A 91 7.93 -18.77 14.88
C PRO A 91 9.31 -18.14 14.69
N SER A 92 10.01 -18.46 13.60
CA SER A 92 11.31 -17.88 13.22
C SER A 92 11.21 -16.49 12.59
N LEU A 93 10.00 -16.01 12.29
CA LEU A 93 9.81 -14.69 11.71
C LEU A 93 10.28 -13.59 12.67
N GLN A 94 11.06 -12.66 12.11
CA GLN A 94 11.57 -11.47 12.80
C GLN A 94 11.17 -10.18 12.06
N LYS A 95 10.92 -10.26 10.76
CA LYS A 95 10.64 -9.13 9.88
C LYS A 95 9.32 -9.29 9.15
N ILE A 96 8.65 -8.17 8.84
CA ILE A 96 7.42 -8.15 8.05
C ILE A 96 7.42 -7.04 7.01
N SER A 97 6.92 -7.37 5.83
CA SER A 97 6.67 -6.43 4.73
C SER A 97 5.28 -6.64 4.14
N PHE A 98 4.71 -5.56 3.60
CA PHE A 98 3.44 -5.59 2.88
C PHE A 98 3.65 -5.15 1.44
N VAL A 99 3.07 -5.89 0.50
CA VAL A 99 2.98 -5.53 -0.92
C VAL A 99 1.51 -5.56 -1.32
N ALA A 100 0.97 -4.43 -1.74
CA ALA A 100 -0.46 -4.28 -1.91
C ALA A 100 -0.82 -3.59 -3.22
N HIS A 101 -1.95 -4.00 -3.80
CA HIS A 101 -2.44 -3.49 -5.07
C HIS A 101 -3.82 -2.85 -4.90
N SER A 102 -4.00 -1.66 -5.46
CA SER A 102 -5.30 -0.98 -5.50
C SER A 102 -5.90 -0.84 -4.10
N LEU A 103 -7.18 -1.21 -3.93
CA LEU A 103 -7.89 -1.29 -2.65
C LEU A 103 -7.10 -2.05 -1.57
N GLY A 104 -6.29 -3.04 -1.95
CA GLY A 104 -5.44 -3.80 -1.05
C GLY A 104 -4.48 -2.92 -0.25
N GLY A 105 -4.03 -1.79 -0.80
CA GLY A 105 -3.17 -0.86 -0.07
C GLY A 105 -3.90 -0.15 1.07
N LEU A 106 -5.18 0.17 0.91
CA LEU A 106 -6.01 0.71 1.98
C LEU A 106 -6.31 -0.36 3.04
N ILE A 107 -6.61 -1.59 2.62
CA ILE A 107 -6.80 -2.73 3.53
C ILE A 107 -5.53 -2.97 4.36
N ALA A 108 -4.37 -2.97 3.71
CA ALA A 108 -3.07 -3.11 4.37
C ALA A 108 -2.79 -1.96 5.36
N ARG A 109 -3.07 -0.70 4.97
CA ARG A 109 -2.96 0.45 5.88
C ARG A 109 -3.81 0.27 7.13
N TYR A 110 -5.04 -0.22 7.00
CA TYR A 110 -5.89 -0.48 8.16
C TYR A 110 -5.32 -1.61 9.02
N ALA A 111 -4.95 -2.72 8.40
CA ALA A 111 -4.40 -3.89 9.10
C ALA A 111 -3.12 -3.56 9.88
N VAL A 112 -2.17 -2.82 9.30
CA VAL A 112 -0.93 -2.45 10.01
C VAL A 112 -1.22 -1.60 11.25
N ALA A 113 -2.25 -0.74 11.23
CA ALA A 113 -2.66 0.01 12.40
C ALA A 113 -3.22 -0.90 13.51
N ARG A 114 -3.94 -1.97 13.14
CA ARG A 114 -4.48 -2.96 14.08
C ARG A 114 -3.43 -3.92 14.62
N LEU A 115 -2.34 -4.11 13.89
CA LEU A 115 -1.19 -4.92 14.27
C LEU A 115 -0.11 -4.10 14.99
N TYR A 116 -0.24 -2.77 15.05
CA TYR A 116 0.78 -1.90 15.61
C TYR A 116 0.90 -2.06 17.12
N GLU A 117 2.12 -2.29 17.56
CA GLU A 117 2.49 -2.41 18.97
C GLU A 117 3.60 -1.39 19.24
N GLN A 118 3.33 -0.46 20.15
CA GLN A 118 4.34 0.49 20.61
C GLN A 118 5.19 -0.17 21.69
N GLU A 119 6.49 -0.32 21.45
CA GLU A 119 7.41 -0.71 22.52
C GLU A 119 7.37 0.38 23.62
N SER A 120 6.97 -0.02 24.83
CA SER A 120 7.01 0.87 25.99
C SER A 120 8.46 1.31 26.20
N ARG A 121 8.67 2.61 26.42
CA ARG A 121 9.96 3.11 26.89
C ARG A 121 10.26 2.35 28.19
N GLN A 122 11.22 1.42 28.18
CA GLN A 122 11.82 0.99 29.42
C GLN A 122 12.38 2.25 30.08
N GLU A 123 11.80 2.63 31.21
CA GLU A 123 12.38 3.65 32.08
C GLU A 123 13.73 3.13 32.55
N LEU A 124 14.77 3.45 31.78
CA LEU A 124 16.14 3.28 32.22
C LEU A 124 16.31 4.05 33.54
N PRO A 125 16.97 3.49 34.57
CA PRO A 125 17.22 4.21 35.80
C PRO A 125 17.92 5.53 35.48
N GLN A 126 17.32 6.64 35.90
CA GLN A 126 17.89 7.98 35.78
C GLN A 126 19.19 8.03 36.57
N ASN A 127 20.32 7.77 35.94
CA ASN A 127 21.66 8.06 36.44
C ASN A 127 22.66 8.03 35.28
N SER A 128 22.81 9.14 34.57
CA SER A 128 24.07 9.65 33.99
C SER A 128 23.78 10.78 32.99
N ASP A 129 24.53 11.87 33.13
CA ASP A 129 24.54 13.09 32.31
C ASP A 129 25.04 12.86 30.87
N ASP A 130 24.38 11.98 30.11
CA ASP A 130 24.65 11.84 28.68
C ASP A 130 23.45 12.32 27.86
N LYS A 131 23.72 13.29 26.97
CA LYS A 131 22.83 13.69 25.87
C LYS A 131 22.59 12.50 24.94
N ARG A 132 21.75 11.55 25.36
CA ARG A 132 21.25 10.51 24.47
C ARG A 132 20.32 11.16 23.45
N SER A 133 20.67 11.02 22.18
CA SER A 133 19.72 11.12 21.08
C SER A 133 18.46 10.37 21.47
N ILE A 134 17.32 11.05 21.50
CA ILE A 134 16.03 10.41 21.75
C ILE A 134 15.83 9.43 20.60
N GLU A 135 16.15 8.15 20.81
CA GLU A 135 15.78 7.10 19.84
C GLU A 135 14.27 7.13 19.72
N GLU A 136 13.77 7.37 18.50
CA GLU A 136 12.34 7.28 18.23
C GLU A 136 11.85 5.89 18.68
N PRO A 137 10.71 5.79 19.38
CA PRO A 137 10.18 4.51 19.82
C PRO A 137 10.02 3.56 18.63
N LYS A 138 10.67 2.39 18.69
CA LYS A 138 10.64 1.38 17.62
C LYS A 138 9.30 0.64 17.67
N GLY A 139 8.35 1.11 16.87
CA GLY A 139 7.09 0.40 16.68
C GLY A 139 7.29 -0.97 16.01
N ARG A 140 6.50 -1.95 16.43
CA ARG A 140 6.43 -3.30 15.83
C ARG A 140 5.08 -3.50 15.15
N ILE A 141 5.04 -4.44 14.23
CA ILE A 141 3.80 -4.91 13.59
C ILE A 141 3.64 -6.38 13.96
N ALA A 142 2.73 -6.66 14.91
CA ALA A 142 2.51 -7.98 15.52
C ALA A 142 3.82 -8.64 16.01
N GLY A 143 4.59 -7.90 16.80
CA GLY A 143 5.91 -8.33 17.29
C GLY A 143 7.05 -8.33 16.26
N LEU A 144 6.78 -8.14 14.97
CA LEU A 144 7.81 -8.19 13.92
C LEU A 144 8.37 -6.81 13.56
N GLU A 145 9.62 -6.77 13.11
CA GLU A 145 10.28 -5.58 12.58
C GLU A 145 9.68 -5.22 11.20
N PRO A 146 9.06 -4.05 11.04
CA PRO A 146 8.48 -3.63 9.77
C PRO A 146 9.55 -3.10 8.80
N VAL A 147 9.66 -3.71 7.62
CA VAL A 147 10.71 -3.40 6.64
C VAL A 147 10.17 -2.61 5.46
N PHE A 148 9.31 -3.21 4.63
CA PHE A 148 8.75 -2.56 3.45
C PHE A 148 7.22 -2.42 3.50
N PHE A 149 6.73 -1.25 3.13
CA PHE A 149 5.32 -1.03 2.80
C PHE A 149 5.21 -0.56 1.35
N ILE A 150 4.87 -1.47 0.44
CA ILE A 150 4.85 -1.24 -1.00
C ILE A 150 3.40 -1.24 -1.49
N THR A 151 3.03 -0.21 -2.22
CA THR A 151 1.70 -0.10 -2.83
C THR A 151 1.79 0.13 -4.33
N SER A 152 0.84 -0.40 -5.08
CA SER A 152 0.74 -0.24 -6.53
C SER A 152 -0.68 0.15 -6.91
N ALA A 153 -0.82 1.29 -7.60
CA ALA A 153 -2.11 1.84 -8.02
C ALA A 153 -3.13 1.95 -6.88
N THR A 154 -2.69 2.26 -5.65
CA THR A 154 -3.56 2.36 -4.47
C THR A 154 -4.21 3.75 -4.37
N PRO A 155 -5.54 3.86 -4.16
CA PRO A 155 -6.21 5.15 -3.99
C PRO A 155 -6.00 5.70 -2.56
N HIS A 156 -4.77 6.10 -2.21
CA HIS A 156 -4.41 6.52 -0.84
C HIS A 156 -5.22 7.70 -0.30
N LEU A 157 -5.71 8.57 -1.19
CA LEU A 157 -6.50 9.77 -0.89
C LEU A 157 -8.00 9.55 -1.18
N GLY A 158 -8.38 8.30 -1.44
CA GLY A 158 -9.71 7.93 -1.89
C GLY A 158 -9.87 7.99 -3.41
N SER A 159 -11.13 8.11 -3.82
CA SER A 159 -11.58 8.24 -5.21
C SER A 159 -12.66 9.30 -5.34
N ARG A 160 -12.82 10.16 -4.31
CA ARG A 160 -13.82 11.23 -4.30
C ARG A 160 -13.38 12.33 -5.27
N GLY A 161 -14.34 12.81 -6.06
CA GLY A 161 -14.20 14.00 -6.87
C GLY A 161 -13.71 13.77 -8.30
N HIS A 162 -14.02 14.79 -9.11
CA HIS A 162 -13.71 15.05 -10.53
C HIS A 162 -12.25 14.86 -11.00
N LYS A 163 -11.36 14.33 -10.16
CA LYS A 163 -9.92 14.47 -10.29
C LYS A 163 -9.07 13.24 -9.97
N GLN A 164 -9.59 12.30 -9.17
CA GLN A 164 -8.81 11.15 -8.72
C GLN A 164 -9.02 9.90 -9.57
N VAL A 165 -9.98 9.92 -10.50
CA VAL A 165 -10.27 8.78 -11.40
C VAL A 165 -10.34 9.31 -12.84
N PRO A 166 -9.37 8.96 -13.72
CA PRO A 166 -9.27 9.51 -15.07
C PRO A 166 -10.49 9.28 -15.97
N LEU A 167 -11.30 8.24 -15.69
CA LEU A 167 -12.55 8.00 -16.42
C LEU A 167 -13.53 9.18 -16.33
N PHE A 168 -13.48 9.97 -15.25
CA PHE A 168 -14.49 10.99 -15.01
C PHE A 168 -14.28 12.31 -15.75
N SER A 169 -13.10 12.54 -16.37
CA SER A 169 -12.81 13.66 -17.29
C SER A 169 -13.43 15.02 -16.93
N GLY A 170 -13.61 15.33 -15.64
CA GLY A 170 -14.23 16.56 -15.16
C GLY A 170 -15.76 16.70 -15.36
N SER A 171 -16.48 15.63 -15.69
CA SER A 171 -17.94 15.68 -15.91
C SER A 171 -18.75 15.40 -14.64
N HIS A 172 -19.50 16.42 -14.19
CA HIS A 172 -20.37 16.37 -13.00
C HIS A 172 -21.52 15.35 -13.13
N THR A 173 -21.91 14.98 -14.36
CA THR A 173 -22.91 13.93 -14.64
C THR A 173 -22.36 12.53 -14.42
N LEU A 174 -21.09 12.31 -14.74
CA LEU A 174 -20.44 11.01 -14.53
C LEU A 174 -20.05 10.79 -13.06
N GLU A 175 -19.85 11.88 -12.31
CA GLU A 175 -19.69 11.85 -10.86
C GLU A 175 -20.95 11.33 -10.14
N ARG A 176 -22.15 11.74 -10.56
CA ARG A 176 -23.41 11.14 -10.06
C ARG A 176 -23.51 9.64 -10.37
N LEU A 177 -22.94 9.20 -11.49
CA LEU A 177 -22.86 7.79 -11.84
C LEU A 177 -21.84 7.06 -10.97
N ALA A 178 -20.70 7.69 -10.65
CA ALA A 178 -19.70 7.18 -9.73
C ALA A 178 -20.26 7.02 -8.30
N THR A 179 -21.04 7.99 -7.83
CA THR A 179 -21.79 7.88 -6.57
C THR A 179 -22.76 6.70 -6.64
N ARG A 180 -23.50 6.51 -7.74
CA ARG A 180 -24.36 5.32 -7.91
C ARG A 180 -23.57 4.01 -7.95
N MET A 181 -22.40 3.99 -8.57
CA MET A 181 -21.51 2.83 -8.59
C MET A 181 -20.87 2.57 -7.22
N SER A 182 -20.66 3.58 -6.38
CA SER A 182 -20.16 3.40 -5.01
C SER A 182 -21.18 2.65 -4.13
N TRP A 183 -22.49 2.88 -4.34
CA TRP A 183 -23.54 2.06 -3.72
C TRP A 183 -23.45 0.58 -4.13
N CYS A 184 -23.08 0.30 -5.39
CA CYS A 184 -22.86 -1.08 -5.86
C CYS A 184 -21.61 -1.74 -5.24
N LEU A 185 -20.70 -0.96 -4.66
CA LEU A 185 -19.50 -1.42 -3.95
C LEU A 185 -19.70 -1.49 -2.43
N GLY A 186 -20.94 -1.36 -1.95
CA GLY A 186 -21.28 -1.50 -0.54
C GLY A 186 -20.58 -0.47 0.36
N LYS A 187 -20.09 -0.92 1.51
CA LYS A 187 -19.38 -0.06 2.47
C LYS A 187 -18.01 0.38 1.93
N THR A 188 -17.35 -0.46 1.13
CA THR A 188 -16.09 -0.11 0.45
C THR A 188 -16.25 1.11 -0.45
N GLY A 189 -17.35 1.19 -1.20
CA GLY A 189 -17.65 2.37 -2.01
C GLY A 189 -17.79 3.64 -1.17
N LYS A 190 -18.47 3.56 -0.02
CA LYS A 190 -18.58 4.71 0.89
C LYS A 190 -17.21 5.19 1.37
N HIS A 191 -16.33 4.27 1.76
CA HIS A 191 -14.96 4.62 2.19
C HIS A 191 -14.13 5.24 1.06
N LEU A 192 -14.11 4.61 -0.13
CA LEU A 192 -13.36 5.12 -1.28
C LEU A 192 -13.81 6.53 -1.67
N PHE A 193 -15.11 6.80 -1.64
CA PHE A 193 -15.66 8.11 -2.00
C PHE A 193 -15.77 9.08 -0.82
N LEU A 194 -15.14 8.78 0.32
CA LEU A 194 -15.17 9.61 1.54
C LEU A 194 -16.60 10.03 1.93
N ALA A 195 -17.54 9.10 1.80
CA ALA A 195 -18.98 9.28 2.02
C ALA A 195 -19.49 8.55 3.28
N ASP A 196 -18.56 8.14 4.13
CA ASP A 196 -18.75 7.42 5.39
C ASP A 196 -18.48 8.27 6.63
N GLY A 197 -18.43 9.60 6.49
CA GLY A 197 -18.44 10.49 7.65
C GLY A 197 -19.80 10.43 8.37
N ASP A 198 -19.78 10.09 9.65
CA ASP A 198 -20.95 9.96 10.51
C ASP A 198 -20.74 10.69 11.86
N ASP A 199 -21.81 11.15 12.50
CA ASP A 199 -21.86 11.59 13.90
C ASP A 199 -20.62 12.38 14.42
N GLY A 200 -20.15 13.36 13.64
CA GLY A 200 -19.01 14.23 14.00
C GLY A 200 -17.62 13.63 13.76
N LYS A 201 -17.51 12.41 13.21
CA LYS A 201 -16.25 11.77 12.83
C LYS A 201 -15.94 11.99 11.35
N PRO A 202 -14.67 12.28 10.99
CA PRO A 202 -14.27 12.35 9.59
C PRO A 202 -14.34 10.96 8.91
N PRO A 203 -14.39 10.91 7.57
CA PRO A 203 -14.32 9.66 6.80
C PRO A 203 -13.15 8.75 7.19
N LEU A 204 -13.30 7.43 7.08
CA LEU A 204 -12.31 6.47 7.56
C LEU A 204 -10.91 6.69 6.96
N LEU A 205 -10.82 6.97 5.65
CA LEU A 205 -9.53 7.16 4.98
C LEU A 205 -8.76 8.36 5.54
N LEU A 206 -9.48 9.42 5.92
CA LEU A 206 -8.89 10.59 6.57
C LEU A 206 -8.46 10.24 8.01
N ARG A 207 -9.28 9.49 8.74
CA ARG A 207 -8.89 8.95 10.05
C ARG A 207 -7.65 8.06 9.97
N MET A 208 -7.43 7.39 8.84
CA MET A 208 -6.22 6.60 8.54
C MET A 208 -4.97 7.43 8.26
N THR A 209 -5.05 8.76 8.24
CA THR A 209 -3.88 9.64 8.10
C THR A 209 -3.62 10.49 9.33
N ILE A 210 -4.63 10.76 10.15
CA ILE A 210 -4.51 11.68 11.29
C ILE A 210 -3.97 10.93 12.53
N CYS A 211 -3.02 11.55 13.23
CA CYS A 211 -2.38 10.99 14.44
C CYS A 211 -3.18 11.18 15.76
N ASN A 212 -4.28 11.95 15.75
CA ASN A 212 -4.82 12.63 16.94
C ASN A 212 -6.30 12.40 17.25
N ASP A 213 -6.88 11.25 16.94
CA ASP A 213 -8.24 10.96 17.44
C ASP A 213 -8.20 10.52 18.92
N ILE A 214 -8.38 11.51 19.80
CA ILE A 214 -8.69 11.37 21.23
C ILE A 214 -9.95 10.51 21.47
N ILE A 215 -10.75 10.26 20.43
CA ILE A 215 -12.04 9.55 20.51
C ILE A 215 -11.87 8.03 20.49
N SER A 216 -10.68 7.51 20.15
CA SER A 216 -10.36 6.09 20.37
C SER A 216 -8.85 5.90 20.35
N SER A 217 -8.28 5.44 21.46
CA SER A 217 -6.89 4.97 21.59
C SER A 217 -6.47 3.86 20.61
N ALA A 218 -7.32 3.49 19.65
CA ALA A 218 -7.19 2.33 18.78
C ALA A 218 -6.66 2.63 17.37
N PHE A 219 -6.36 3.88 17.01
CA PHE A 219 -5.98 4.18 15.62
C PHE A 219 -4.73 5.03 15.47
N VAL A 220 -3.59 4.37 15.60
CA VAL A 220 -2.26 4.96 15.40
C VAL A 220 -1.73 4.63 14.00
N ASN A 221 -2.55 4.83 12.96
CA ASN A 221 -2.22 4.42 11.59
C ASN A 221 -0.94 5.10 11.09
N SER A 222 -0.81 6.40 11.34
CA SER A 222 0.36 7.16 10.91
C SER A 222 1.65 6.77 11.64
N SER A 223 1.58 6.35 12.90
CA SER A 223 2.77 5.78 13.57
C SER A 223 3.07 4.37 13.08
N ALA A 224 2.04 3.57 12.78
CA ALA A 224 2.20 2.25 12.18
C ALA A 224 2.83 2.31 10.79
N LEU A 225 2.47 3.27 9.94
CA LEU A 225 3.13 3.45 8.65
C LEU A 225 4.54 4.02 8.80
N ARG A 226 4.76 4.89 9.80
CA ARG A 226 6.09 5.49 10.07
C ARG A 226 7.14 4.46 10.47
N CYS A 227 6.76 3.38 11.17
CA CYS A 227 7.73 2.38 11.63
C CYS A 227 8.37 1.54 10.50
N PHE A 228 7.75 1.45 9.31
CA PHE A 228 8.38 0.78 8.17
C PHE A 228 9.65 1.49 7.72
N LYS A 229 10.75 0.75 7.56
CA LYS A 229 12.03 1.31 7.08
C LYS A 229 11.90 1.99 5.72
N ARG A 230 11.14 1.38 4.79
CA ARG A 230 10.91 1.90 3.44
C ARG A 230 9.43 1.84 3.08
N ARG A 231 8.90 2.93 2.53
CA ARG A 231 7.56 3.04 1.96
C ARG A 231 7.69 3.39 0.48
N ILE A 232 7.06 2.61 -0.39
CA ILE A 232 7.17 2.78 -1.85
C ILE A 232 5.77 2.82 -2.47
N ALA A 233 5.52 3.83 -3.29
CA ALA A 233 4.27 4.00 -4.03
C ALA A 233 4.53 3.91 -5.53
N TYR A 234 4.08 2.81 -6.15
CA TYR A 234 4.07 2.62 -7.60
C TYR A 234 2.77 3.18 -8.18
N ALA A 235 2.88 4.17 -9.06
CA ALA A 235 1.73 4.92 -9.58
C ALA A 235 1.69 4.92 -11.11
N ASN A 236 0.54 4.59 -11.69
CA ASN A 236 0.36 4.69 -13.14
C ASN A 236 0.23 6.15 -13.55
N THR A 237 1.08 6.59 -14.47
CA THR A 237 1.08 7.97 -15.02
C THR A 237 -0.09 8.24 -15.97
N SER A 238 -0.63 7.18 -16.58
CA SER A 238 -1.71 7.28 -17.56
C SER A 238 -2.44 5.93 -17.74
N PHE A 239 -3.65 5.99 -18.31
CA PHE A 239 -4.51 4.85 -18.66
C PHE A 239 -5.01 3.98 -17.49
N ASP A 240 -4.66 4.31 -16.24
CA ASP A 240 -5.35 3.78 -15.08
C ASP A 240 -6.66 4.55 -14.88
N HIS A 241 -7.76 3.95 -15.34
CA HIS A 241 -9.09 4.56 -15.26
C HIS A 241 -9.77 4.36 -13.92
N LEU A 242 -9.15 3.64 -12.97
CA LEU A 242 -9.72 3.35 -11.66
C LEU A 242 -9.05 4.16 -10.57
N VAL A 243 -7.73 4.36 -10.67
CA VAL A 243 -6.94 5.08 -9.68
C VAL A 243 -6.02 6.07 -10.37
N GLY A 244 -6.20 7.34 -10.06
CA GLY A 244 -5.44 8.43 -10.65
C GLY A 244 -4.01 8.49 -10.14
N TRP A 245 -3.17 9.15 -10.92
CA TRP A 245 -1.75 9.30 -10.63
C TRP A 245 -1.51 10.02 -9.29
N SER A 246 -2.16 11.16 -9.05
CA SER A 246 -2.00 11.96 -7.82
C SER A 246 -2.29 11.16 -6.55
N THR A 247 -3.43 10.46 -6.51
CA THR A 247 -3.80 9.66 -5.34
C THR A 247 -2.91 8.43 -5.15
N SER A 248 -2.42 7.81 -6.22
CA SER A 248 -1.57 6.62 -6.09
C SER A 248 -0.13 6.95 -5.75
N SER A 249 0.36 8.14 -6.12
CA SER A 249 1.68 8.64 -5.74
C SER A 249 1.69 9.48 -4.47
N ILE A 250 0.54 9.80 -3.86
CA ILE A 250 0.44 10.71 -2.71
C ILE A 250 1.13 12.05 -3.05
N ARG A 251 0.66 12.68 -4.13
CA ARG A 251 1.13 13.98 -4.60
C ARG A 251 -0.05 14.86 -4.94
N ARG A 252 0.13 16.17 -4.80
CA ARG A 252 -0.76 17.15 -5.43
C ARG A 252 -0.58 17.08 -6.94
N ARG A 253 -1.57 17.56 -7.68
CA ARG A 253 -1.53 17.52 -9.16
C ARG A 253 -0.48 18.43 -9.76
N ASN A 254 -0.24 19.59 -9.15
CA ASN A 254 0.80 20.53 -9.53
C ASN A 254 2.22 20.03 -9.17
N GLU A 255 2.32 19.03 -8.27
CA GLU A 255 3.57 18.35 -7.90
C GLU A 255 3.87 17.12 -8.76
N LEU A 256 2.98 16.74 -9.68
CA LEU A 256 3.23 15.61 -10.57
C LEU A 256 4.43 15.91 -11.48
N PRO A 257 5.40 14.99 -11.60
CA PRO A 257 6.63 15.25 -12.30
C PRO A 257 6.41 15.43 -13.80
N LYS A 258 7.22 16.29 -14.42
CA LYS A 258 7.28 16.41 -15.88
C LYS A 258 8.09 15.24 -16.43
N LEU A 259 7.39 14.22 -16.93
CA LEU A 259 8.01 13.01 -17.44
C LEU A 259 8.89 13.29 -18.66
N GLN A 260 10.13 12.80 -18.64
CA GLN A 260 11.00 12.80 -19.81
C GLN A 260 10.56 11.72 -20.82
N ARG A 261 11.05 11.81 -22.05
CA ARG A 261 10.76 10.80 -23.08
C ARG A 261 11.62 9.57 -22.85
N GLY A 262 11.01 8.48 -22.38
CA GLY A 262 11.65 7.17 -22.27
C GLY A 262 11.73 6.66 -20.84
N PRO A 263 12.25 5.44 -20.63
CA PRO A 263 12.44 4.87 -19.31
C PRO A 263 13.61 5.52 -18.57
N VAL A 264 13.57 5.50 -17.23
CA VAL A 264 14.70 5.89 -16.37
C VAL A 264 15.85 4.89 -16.51
N ASN A 265 15.53 3.62 -16.74
CA ASN A 265 16.49 2.54 -16.85
C ASN A 265 16.01 1.53 -17.90
N GLU A 266 16.86 1.19 -18.86
CA GLU A 266 16.52 0.22 -19.93
C GLU A 266 16.15 -1.16 -19.41
N LYS A 267 16.64 -1.55 -18.22
CA LYS A 267 16.26 -2.80 -17.55
C LYS A 267 14.77 -2.83 -17.18
N TYR A 268 14.17 -1.67 -16.93
CA TYR A 268 12.76 -1.52 -16.53
C TYR A 268 12.04 -0.51 -17.45
N PRO A 269 11.73 -0.91 -18.69
CA PRO A 269 11.25 -0.01 -19.74
C PRO A 269 9.94 0.72 -19.41
N HIS A 270 9.16 0.26 -18.43
CA HIS A 270 7.92 0.92 -18.02
C HIS A 270 8.09 1.86 -16.81
N ILE A 271 9.27 1.90 -16.17
CA ILE A 271 9.57 2.84 -15.08
C ILE A 271 10.06 4.16 -15.68
N VAL A 272 9.26 5.21 -15.58
CA VAL A 272 9.50 6.50 -16.27
C VAL A 272 9.90 7.63 -15.33
N ASN A 273 9.75 7.45 -14.02
CA ASN A 273 10.31 8.34 -13.00
C ASN A 273 10.49 7.58 -11.67
N VAL A 274 11.55 7.89 -10.93
CA VAL A 274 11.78 7.39 -9.56
C VAL A 274 12.22 8.59 -8.71
N GLU A 275 11.40 8.96 -7.75
CA GLU A 275 11.73 9.98 -6.74
C GLU A 275 12.11 9.29 -5.44
N THR A 276 13.35 9.53 -5.01
CA THR A 276 13.82 9.09 -3.70
C THR A 276 13.42 10.10 -2.62
N PRO A 277 13.30 9.68 -1.36
CA PRO A 277 12.84 10.56 -0.28
C PRO A 277 13.62 11.87 -0.09
N ASP A 278 14.89 11.93 -0.50
CA ASP A 278 15.74 13.11 -0.32
C ASP A 278 15.66 14.10 -1.49
N THR A 279 14.97 13.75 -2.58
CA THR A 279 14.79 14.63 -3.76
C THR A 279 13.51 15.46 -3.73
N SER A 280 12.57 15.16 -2.83
CA SER A 280 11.42 16.03 -2.59
C SER A 280 11.84 17.16 -1.65
N SER A 281 12.09 18.34 -2.20
CA SER A 281 12.34 19.56 -1.43
C SER A 281 11.21 19.78 -0.43
N ASN A 282 11.53 19.74 0.87
CA ASN A 282 10.67 20.24 1.94
C ASN A 282 10.63 21.77 1.84
N GLU A 283 9.94 22.31 0.85
CA GLU A 283 9.46 23.67 0.92
C GLU A 283 8.09 23.59 1.61
N GLU A 284 8.10 23.77 2.93
CA GLU A 284 6.91 24.19 3.67
C GLU A 284 6.53 25.59 3.17
N GLU A 285 5.88 25.66 2.01
CA GLU A 285 5.12 26.85 1.65
C GLU A 285 3.82 26.84 2.45
N ASP A 286 3.87 27.51 3.60
CA ASP A 286 2.72 27.92 4.38
C ASP A 286 1.87 28.89 3.53
N ARG A 287 1.02 28.35 2.64
CA ARG A 287 0.07 29.16 1.87
C ARG A 287 -1.23 29.28 2.67
N PRO A 288 -1.72 30.51 2.92
CA PRO A 288 -3.02 30.69 3.55
C PRO A 288 -4.10 30.14 2.61
N GLY A 289 -4.96 29.29 3.17
CA GLY A 289 -6.05 28.63 2.46
C GLY A 289 -6.92 29.63 1.71
N ILE A 290 -7.12 29.36 0.42
CA ILE A 290 -8.18 30.02 -0.35
C ILE A 290 -9.51 29.57 0.25
N ASN A 291 -10.24 30.54 0.79
CA ASN A 291 -11.60 30.37 1.31
C ASN A 291 -12.51 29.70 0.29
N SER A 292 -12.92 28.46 0.58
CA SER A 292 -14.26 27.96 0.26
C SER A 292 -14.65 26.93 1.32
N ASP A 293 -15.85 27.10 1.87
CA ASP A 293 -16.46 26.30 2.93
C ASP A 293 -16.17 24.79 2.85
N GLY A 294 -15.41 24.28 3.83
CA GLY A 294 -15.12 22.85 4.03
C GLY A 294 -13.62 22.52 4.05
N VAL A 295 -13.16 21.75 5.05
CA VAL A 295 -11.79 21.22 5.09
C VAL A 295 -11.56 20.36 3.84
N ASP A 296 -10.56 20.70 3.03
CA ASP A 296 -10.14 19.87 1.90
C ASP A 296 -9.48 18.59 2.43
N MET A 297 -10.29 17.54 2.56
CA MET A 297 -9.86 16.24 3.10
C MET A 297 -8.74 15.62 2.28
N GLU A 298 -8.67 15.87 0.96
CA GLU A 298 -7.57 15.39 0.12
C GLU A 298 -6.25 16.02 0.55
N GLU A 299 -6.24 17.33 0.77
CA GLU A 299 -5.04 18.05 1.19
C GLU A 299 -4.59 17.68 2.61
N GLU A 300 -5.54 17.49 3.52
CA GLU A 300 -5.26 17.00 4.88
C GLU A 300 -4.57 15.62 4.81
N MET A 301 -5.09 14.69 3.99
CA MET A 301 -4.48 13.38 3.80
C MET A 301 -3.09 13.44 3.14
N ILE A 302 -2.90 14.29 2.12
CA ILE A 302 -1.59 14.50 1.50
C ILE A 302 -0.61 14.98 2.57
N ARG A 303 -0.94 16.08 3.26
CA ARG A 303 -0.08 16.68 4.27
C ARG A 303 0.35 15.68 5.35
N GLU A 304 -0.58 14.87 5.86
CA GLU A 304 -0.26 13.89 6.89
C GLU A 304 0.56 12.69 6.37
N LEU A 305 0.24 12.17 5.17
CA LEU A 305 0.99 11.05 4.60
C LEU A 305 2.39 11.43 4.14
N THR A 306 2.60 12.68 3.70
CA THR A 306 3.92 13.18 3.28
C THR A 306 4.83 13.56 4.44
N LYS A 307 4.34 13.64 5.69
CA LYS A 307 5.21 13.69 6.89
C LYS A 307 6.09 12.46 7.02
N MET A 308 5.76 11.38 6.32
CA MET A 308 6.57 10.17 6.23
C MET A 308 7.30 10.16 4.89
N ARG A 309 8.54 9.67 4.89
CA ARG A 309 9.33 9.52 3.68
C ARG A 309 8.75 8.41 2.78
N TRP A 310 8.39 8.76 1.55
CA TRP A 310 7.93 7.85 0.49
C TRP A 310 8.88 7.89 -0.69
N GLU A 311 9.28 6.72 -1.17
CA GLU A 311 9.80 6.56 -2.52
C GLU A 311 8.62 6.47 -3.49
N ARG A 312 8.68 7.20 -4.59
CA ARG A 312 7.59 7.23 -5.58
C ARG A 312 8.11 6.79 -6.93
N VAL A 313 7.49 5.76 -7.47
CA VAL A 313 7.88 5.13 -8.73
C VAL A 313 6.73 5.30 -9.72
N ASP A 314 6.95 6.09 -10.76
CA ASP A 314 5.92 6.36 -11.76
C ASP A 314 6.08 5.42 -12.95
N VAL A 315 4.98 4.76 -13.30
CA VAL A 315 4.91 3.68 -14.29
C VAL A 315 4.11 4.13 -15.51
N SER A 316 4.58 3.78 -16.70
CA SER A 316 3.88 4.08 -17.95
C SER A 316 3.91 2.89 -18.90
N PHE A 317 2.73 2.38 -19.24
CA PHE A 317 2.56 1.35 -20.26
C PHE A 317 2.34 1.92 -21.67
N ARG A 318 2.62 3.22 -21.87
CA ARG A 318 2.56 3.85 -23.20
C ARG A 318 3.42 3.07 -24.19
N GLY A 319 2.87 2.85 -25.39
CA GLY A 319 3.52 2.03 -26.42
C GLY A 319 3.15 0.56 -26.38
N THR A 320 2.46 0.08 -25.34
CA THR A 320 1.96 -1.31 -25.28
C THR A 320 0.44 -1.38 -25.50
N LEU A 321 -0.07 -2.54 -25.92
CA LEU A 321 -1.53 -2.80 -25.94
C LEU A 321 -2.12 -2.95 -24.53
N GLN A 322 -1.31 -3.40 -23.57
CA GLN A 322 -1.72 -3.59 -22.18
C GLN A 322 -1.98 -2.27 -21.43
N ARG A 323 -1.67 -1.11 -22.03
CA ARG A 323 -1.99 0.21 -21.45
C ARG A 323 -3.46 0.37 -21.05
N PHE A 324 -4.40 -0.20 -21.81
CA PHE A 324 -5.84 -0.12 -21.49
C PHE A 324 -6.22 -0.92 -20.24
N LEU A 325 -5.32 -1.75 -19.74
CA LEU A 325 -5.44 -2.53 -18.50
C LEU A 325 -4.37 -2.12 -17.48
N ALA A 326 -3.78 -0.92 -17.60
CA ALA A 326 -2.67 -0.43 -16.78
C ALA A 326 -2.86 -0.68 -15.27
N HIS A 327 -4.09 -0.51 -14.78
CA HIS A 327 -4.44 -0.77 -13.38
C HIS A 327 -4.05 -2.18 -12.92
N ASN A 328 -4.30 -3.20 -13.73
CA ASN A 328 -3.98 -4.60 -13.40
C ASN A 328 -2.61 -5.02 -13.95
N THR A 329 -2.15 -4.39 -15.03
CA THR A 329 -0.84 -4.67 -15.63
C THR A 329 0.29 -4.31 -14.69
N ILE A 330 0.19 -3.24 -13.88
CA ILE A 330 1.21 -2.86 -12.88
C ILE A 330 1.55 -3.97 -11.88
N GLN A 331 0.59 -4.86 -11.58
CA GLN A 331 0.77 -6.00 -10.68
C GLN A 331 1.29 -7.27 -11.40
N ALA A 332 1.49 -7.20 -12.72
CA ALA A 332 1.78 -8.34 -13.60
C ALA A 332 0.84 -9.52 -13.35
N SER A 333 -0.47 -9.28 -13.20
CA SER A 333 -1.45 -10.31 -12.86
C SER A 333 -1.61 -11.33 -14.00
N VAL A 334 -0.76 -12.36 -14.03
CA VAL A 334 -0.73 -13.35 -15.11
C VAL A 334 -1.85 -14.38 -14.89
N LYS A 335 -3.07 -14.11 -15.39
CA LYS A 335 -4.10 -15.16 -15.52
C LYS A 335 -3.75 -16.20 -16.59
N THR A 336 -2.98 -15.79 -17.61
CA THR A 336 -2.42 -16.64 -18.68
C THR A 336 -1.13 -15.98 -19.19
N LYS A 337 -0.13 -16.78 -19.61
CA LYS A 337 1.24 -16.36 -20.00
C LYS A 337 1.35 -15.15 -20.96
N MET A 338 0.26 -14.71 -21.59
CA MET A 338 0.26 -13.66 -22.61
C MET A 338 -0.40 -12.32 -22.20
N ILE A 339 -1.10 -12.21 -21.06
CA ILE A 339 -1.99 -11.05 -20.83
C ILE A 339 -1.33 -9.89 -20.05
N ASN A 340 -0.23 -10.10 -19.30
CA ASN A 340 0.41 -9.02 -18.51
C ASN A 340 1.95 -9.06 -18.51
N SER A 341 2.57 -9.44 -19.64
CA SER A 341 4.03 -9.41 -19.79
C SER A 341 4.65 -8.02 -19.58
N ALA A 342 3.94 -6.93 -19.91
CA ALA A 342 4.45 -5.58 -19.75
C ALA A 342 4.56 -5.17 -18.28
N GLY A 343 3.86 -5.82 -17.35
CA GLY A 343 4.03 -5.58 -15.92
C GLY A 343 5.25 -6.25 -15.31
N ALA A 344 5.87 -7.18 -16.03
CA ALA A 344 6.88 -8.07 -15.46
C ALA A 344 8.14 -7.31 -15.02
N ASP A 345 8.56 -6.28 -15.77
CA ASP A 345 9.70 -5.44 -15.42
C ASP A 345 9.41 -4.52 -14.23
N VAL A 346 8.14 -4.12 -14.03
CA VAL A 346 7.73 -3.38 -12.82
C VAL A 346 7.88 -4.25 -11.58
N ILE A 347 7.42 -5.51 -11.65
CA ILE A 347 7.62 -6.49 -10.57
C ILE A 347 9.11 -6.79 -10.40
N GLN A 348 9.88 -6.87 -11.48
CA GLN A 348 11.33 -7.07 -11.41
C GLN A 348 12.02 -5.88 -10.73
N HIS A 349 11.63 -4.64 -11.03
CA HIS A 349 12.11 -3.44 -10.34
C HIS A 349 11.82 -3.53 -8.84
N MET A 350 10.60 -3.93 -8.45
CA MET A 350 10.24 -4.12 -7.04
C MET A 350 11.12 -5.18 -6.38
N VAL A 351 11.25 -6.35 -6.98
CA VAL A 351 12.08 -7.47 -6.47
C VAL A 351 13.55 -7.07 -6.39
N ASP A 352 14.02 -6.24 -7.33
CA ASP A 352 15.41 -5.82 -7.36
C ASP A 352 15.78 -4.80 -6.29
N ASN A 353 14.79 -4.04 -5.83
CA ASN A 353 14.93 -3.08 -4.74
C ASN A 353 14.43 -3.60 -3.38
N PHE A 354 14.03 -4.88 -3.30
CA PHE A 354 13.56 -5.54 -2.09
C PHE A 354 14.73 -6.24 -1.39
N GLU A 355 15.43 -5.55 -0.50
CA GLU A 355 16.53 -6.12 0.29
C GLU A 355 16.03 -6.60 1.66
N PRO A 356 15.87 -7.92 1.88
CA PRO A 356 15.10 -8.47 2.99
C PRO A 356 15.71 -8.33 4.39
#